data_AF-A0AAI9T7X2-F1
#
_entry.id   AF-A0AAI9T7X2-F1
#
_cell.length_a   1.000
_cell.length_b   1.000
_cell.length_c   1.000
_cell.angle_alpha   90.00
_cell.angle_beta   90.00
_cell.angle_gamma   90.00
#
_symmetry.space_group_name_H-M   'P 1'
#
loop_
_entity.id
_entity.type
_entity.pdbx_description
1 polymer ?
#
loop_
_entity_poly.entity_id
_entity_poly.type
_entity_poly.pdbx_seq_one_letter_code
_entity_poly.pdbx_strand_id
1 'polypeptide(L)'
;MQFYYLIRENYEVLIYGPERISREIVTDVLLAEHALRELTQREETLHHRAMALQKTIAIESGRVQLDKTTPVESTSAQLEKANQQLKEVQLQYPKKEDALYRATSMVRPQFKELYDSLRRDPKWFMREELVQDCTDRGGCCSRECGCCAQRYLSRRKKGRGHCTIECWCCIGFRGFEFPEEDKEEIRKDFEARLKILDSAYLIKLANWSFRPLKQHQTLPKPKSRWHRIFRRGSPDEKDR
;
A
#
# COMPACT_ATOMS: atom_id res chain seq x y z
N MET A 1 -5.32 -5.06 24.08
CA MET A 1 -3.92 -5.56 24.12
C MET A 1 -3.15 -4.91 22.97
N GLN A 2 -1.87 -4.64 23.19
CA GLN A 2 -0.95 -4.07 22.19
C GLN A 2 0.43 -4.70 22.36
N PHE A 3 1.23 -4.69 21.30
CA PHE A 3 2.61 -5.16 21.35
C PHE A 3 3.52 -4.23 22.16
N TYR A 4 4.46 -4.80 22.89
CA TYR A 4 5.57 -4.12 23.57
C TYR A 4 6.78 -5.06 23.68
N TYR A 5 7.96 -4.50 23.99
CA TYR A 5 9.20 -5.26 24.23
C TYR A 5 9.24 -5.84 25.65
N LEU A 6 9.84 -7.02 25.80
CA LEU A 6 10.20 -7.54 27.12
C LEU A 6 11.58 -6.99 27.52
N ILE A 7 11.59 -5.99 28.39
CA ILE A 7 12.82 -5.26 28.81
C ILE A 7 13.83 -6.16 29.55
N ARG A 8 13.46 -7.39 29.96
CA ARG A 8 14.32 -8.30 30.75
C ARG A 8 14.85 -9.54 30.01
N GLU A 9 14.30 -9.92 28.86
CA GLU A 9 14.83 -11.05 28.07
C GLU A 9 14.75 -10.67 26.59
N ASN A 10 15.89 -10.29 26.01
CA ASN A 10 16.19 -10.29 24.58
C ASN A 10 15.16 -9.57 23.66
N TYR A 11 15.54 -8.43 23.08
CA TYR A 11 14.75 -7.62 22.12
C TYR A 11 14.31 -8.36 20.83
N GLU A 12 14.63 -9.65 20.74
CA GLU A 12 14.25 -10.60 19.71
C GLU A 12 12.78 -11.08 19.81
N VAL A 13 12.07 -10.76 20.89
CA VAL A 13 10.68 -11.20 21.10
C VAL A 13 9.74 -10.02 21.30
N LEU A 14 8.62 -10.04 20.58
CA LEU A 14 7.48 -9.15 20.77
C LEU A 14 6.40 -9.86 21.60
N ILE A 15 5.78 -9.13 22.54
CA ILE A 15 4.73 -9.67 23.43
C ILE A 15 3.38 -9.06 23.08
N TYR A 16 2.34 -9.89 22.97
CA TYR A 16 0.95 -9.47 22.81
C TYR A 16 0.05 -10.24 23.80
N GLY A 17 -0.30 -9.61 24.91
CA GLY A 17 -1.00 -10.31 25.99
C GLY A 17 -0.10 -11.41 26.58
N PRO A 18 -0.59 -12.65 26.74
CA PRO A 18 0.25 -13.77 27.19
C PRO A 18 1.16 -14.33 26.08
N GLU A 19 0.95 -13.91 24.83
CA GLU A 19 1.58 -14.52 23.67
C GLU A 19 2.91 -13.88 23.30
N ARG A 20 3.84 -14.69 22.80
CA ARG A 20 5.18 -14.29 22.34
C ARG A 20 5.35 -14.63 20.86
N ILE A 21 5.94 -13.71 20.09
CA ILE A 21 6.32 -13.93 18.68
C ILE A 21 7.73 -13.40 18.41
N SER A 22 8.48 -14.10 17.58
CA SER A 22 9.81 -13.63 17.13
C SER A 22 9.66 -12.34 16.36
N ARG A 23 10.52 -11.38 16.69
CA ARG A 23 10.66 -10.10 16.01
C ARG A 23 11.04 -10.27 14.54
N GLU A 24 11.91 -11.22 14.24
CA GLU A 24 12.35 -11.53 12.87
C GLU A 24 11.16 -11.95 12.00
N ILE A 25 10.32 -12.87 12.50
CA ILE A 25 9.12 -13.33 11.79
C ILE A 25 8.17 -12.17 11.50
N VAL A 26 7.93 -11.28 12.46
CA VAL A 26 7.08 -10.10 12.26
C VAL A 26 7.70 -9.16 11.23
N THR A 27 9.01 -8.96 11.28
CA THR A 27 9.74 -8.11 10.34
C THR A 27 9.64 -8.64 8.91
N ASP A 28 9.83 -9.94 8.71
CA ASP A 28 9.73 -10.59 7.40
C ASP A 28 8.34 -10.44 6.78
N VAL A 29 7.28 -10.61 7.60
CA VAL A 29 5.90 -10.40 7.14
C VAL A 29 5.70 -8.95 6.70
N LEU A 30 6.13 -7.97 7.49
CA LEU A 30 5.97 -6.55 7.18
C LEU A 30 6.76 -6.14 5.92
N LEU A 31 7.98 -6.66 5.75
CA LEU A 31 8.79 -6.45 4.55
C LEU A 31 8.13 -7.04 3.31
N ALA A 32 7.66 -8.28 3.39
CA ALA A 32 6.98 -8.94 2.28
C ALA A 32 5.67 -8.22 1.90
N GLU A 33 4.89 -7.76 2.88
CA GLU A 33 3.70 -6.96 2.65
C GLU A 33 4.02 -5.61 2.00
N HIS A 34 5.05 -4.91 2.49
CA HIS A 34 5.48 -3.64 1.90
C HIS A 34 5.93 -3.84 0.45
N ALA A 35 6.75 -4.86 0.17
CA ALA A 35 7.24 -5.14 -1.18
C ALA A 35 6.11 -5.49 -2.16
N LEU A 36 5.14 -6.31 -1.75
CA LEU A 36 3.98 -6.65 -2.59
C LEU A 36 3.09 -5.42 -2.83
N ARG A 37 2.93 -4.57 -1.81
CA ARG A 37 2.18 -3.31 -1.91
C ARG A 37 2.86 -2.31 -2.83
N GLU A 38 4.18 -2.19 -2.76
CA GLU A 38 4.95 -1.34 -3.68
C GLU A 38 4.80 -1.81 -5.12
N LEU A 39 4.92 -3.13 -5.37
CA LEU A 39 4.72 -3.70 -6.70
C LEU A 39 3.30 -3.47 -7.23
N THR A 40 2.28 -3.63 -6.39
CA THR A 40 0.88 -3.35 -6.76
C THR A 40 0.69 -1.89 -7.15
N GLN A 41 1.31 -0.96 -6.42
CA GLN A 41 1.24 0.46 -6.74
C GLN A 41 2.02 0.82 -8.01
N ARG A 42 3.13 0.12 -8.30
CA ARG A 42 3.80 0.23 -9.60
C ARG A 42 2.90 -0.20 -10.75
N GLU A 43 2.21 -1.33 -10.60
CA GLU A 43 1.23 -1.83 -11.58
C GLU A 43 0.12 -0.78 -11.81
N GLU A 44 -0.46 -0.22 -10.75
CA GLU A 44 -1.44 0.87 -10.80
C GLU A 44 -0.92 2.08 -11.58
N THR A 45 0.29 2.55 -11.24
CA THR A 45 0.93 3.71 -11.88
C THR A 45 1.17 3.49 -13.37
N LEU A 46 1.66 2.31 -13.77
CA LEU A 46 1.89 1.97 -15.17
C LEU A 46 0.59 1.87 -15.96
N HIS A 47 -0.48 1.32 -15.37
CA HIS A 47 -1.80 1.33 -15.98
C HIS A 47 -2.32 2.76 -16.20
N HIS A 48 -2.20 3.64 -15.20
CA HIS A 48 -2.59 5.04 -15.35
C HIS A 48 -1.81 5.73 -16.46
N ARG A 49 -0.49 5.50 -16.53
CA ARG A 49 0.39 6.04 -17.58
C ARG A 49 0.00 5.54 -18.97
N ALA A 50 -0.20 4.23 -19.14
CA ALA A 50 -0.59 3.63 -20.41
C ALA A 50 -1.94 4.18 -20.90
N MET A 51 -2.94 4.29 -20.01
CA MET A 51 -4.24 4.88 -20.35
C MET A 51 -4.12 6.36 -20.76
N ALA A 52 -3.28 7.15 -20.10
CA ALA A 52 -3.07 8.55 -20.44
C ALA A 52 -2.41 8.72 -21.82
N LEU A 53 -1.40 7.89 -22.13
CA LEU A 53 -0.72 7.88 -23.42
C LEU A 53 -1.67 7.44 -24.55
N GLN A 54 -2.48 6.40 -24.33
CA GLN A 54 -3.50 5.97 -25.29
C GLN A 54 -4.51 7.06 -25.61
N LYS A 55 -5.00 7.78 -24.59
CA LYS A 55 -5.91 8.92 -24.80
C LYS A 55 -5.25 10.03 -25.61
N THR A 56 -3.97 10.29 -25.38
CA THR A 56 -3.21 11.31 -26.11
C THR A 56 -3.11 10.95 -27.59
N ILE A 57 -2.72 9.70 -27.90
CA ILE A 57 -2.65 9.18 -29.28
C ILE A 57 -4.01 9.27 -29.98
N ALA A 58 -5.10 8.93 -29.29
CA ALA A 58 -6.44 9.00 -29.87
C ALA A 58 -6.86 10.44 -30.21
N ILE A 59 -6.53 11.41 -29.35
CA ILE A 59 -6.79 12.84 -29.60
C ILE A 59 -5.95 13.36 -30.77
N GLU A 60 -4.67 13.00 -30.83
CA GLU A 60 -3.75 13.41 -31.91
C GLU A 60 -4.16 12.80 -33.25
N SER A 61 -4.55 11.53 -33.26
CA SER A 61 -5.00 10.84 -34.48
C SER A 61 -6.33 11.39 -35.04
N GLY A 62 -7.17 11.98 -34.18
CA GLY A 62 -8.43 12.63 -34.58
C GLY A 62 -8.27 14.06 -35.08
N ARG A 63 -7.12 14.72 -34.81
CA ARG A 63 -6.80 16.05 -35.34
C ARG A 63 -6.13 15.86 -36.70
N VAL A 64 -6.90 16.08 -37.77
CA VAL A 64 -6.40 16.10 -39.16
C VAL A 64 -5.12 16.93 -39.23
N GLN A 65 -4.07 16.34 -39.82
CA GLN A 65 -2.69 16.82 -39.84
C GLN A 65 -2.57 18.33 -40.12
N LEU A 66 -2.08 19.07 -39.14
CA LEU A 66 -1.34 20.31 -39.39
C LEU A 66 0.02 20.17 -38.70
N ASP A 67 0.98 19.73 -39.50
CA ASP A 67 2.42 19.96 -39.35
C ASP A 67 3.09 19.55 -38.01
N LYS A 68 3.57 18.29 -37.97
CA LYS A 68 4.90 17.86 -37.47
C LYS A 68 4.91 16.36 -37.19
N THR A 69 5.72 15.63 -37.94
CA THR A 69 5.99 14.18 -37.93
C THR A 69 6.70 13.65 -36.67
N THR A 70 6.65 14.34 -35.54
CA THR A 70 7.52 14.08 -34.37
C THR A 70 6.82 13.76 -33.03
N PRO A 71 5.59 14.22 -32.72
CA PRO A 71 4.94 13.94 -31.41
C PRO A 71 4.38 12.52 -31.27
N VAL A 72 3.75 11.98 -32.33
CA VAL A 72 2.99 10.71 -32.26
C VAL A 72 3.93 9.50 -32.11
N GLU A 73 5.05 9.48 -32.82
CA GLU A 73 6.06 8.42 -32.72
C GLU A 73 6.68 8.37 -31.32
N SER A 74 6.96 9.52 -30.72
CA SER A 74 7.47 9.62 -29.34
C SER A 74 6.45 9.10 -28.31
N THR A 75 5.18 9.46 -28.45
CA THR A 75 4.10 9.01 -27.54
C THR A 75 3.83 7.51 -27.69
N SER A 76 3.89 6.98 -28.91
CA SER A 76 3.76 5.53 -29.17
C SER A 76 4.90 4.73 -28.54
N ALA A 77 6.15 5.18 -28.71
CA ALA A 77 7.31 4.55 -28.07
C ALA A 77 7.22 4.57 -26.53
N GLN A 78 6.70 5.65 -25.94
CA GLN A 78 6.45 5.72 -24.51
C GLN A 78 5.36 4.75 -24.05
N LEU A 79 4.30 4.56 -24.85
CA LEU A 79 3.23 3.61 -24.55
C LEU A 79 3.76 2.17 -24.60
N GLU A 80 4.55 1.83 -25.62
CA GLU A 80 5.19 0.52 -25.73
C GLU A 80 6.10 0.25 -24.53
N LYS A 81 6.95 1.23 -24.16
CA LYS A 81 7.80 1.14 -22.96
C LYS A 81 6.98 0.92 -21.69
N ALA A 82 5.88 1.66 -21.50
CA ALA A 82 5.01 1.49 -20.33
C ALA A 82 4.35 0.10 -20.29
N ASN A 83 3.90 -0.42 -21.44
CA ASN A 83 3.32 -1.76 -21.55
C ASN A 83 4.37 -2.85 -21.28
N GLN A 84 5.61 -2.66 -21.73
CA GLN A 84 6.70 -3.59 -21.46
C GLN A 84 7.02 -3.64 -19.96
N GLN A 85 7.16 -2.49 -19.30
CA GLN A 85 7.33 -2.41 -17.85
C GLN A 85 6.16 -3.04 -17.08
N LEU A 86 4.93 -2.87 -17.58
CA LEU A 86 3.74 -3.46 -16.97
C LEU A 86 3.80 -4.99 -17.00
N LYS A 87 4.22 -5.59 -18.13
CA LYS A 87 4.43 -7.04 -18.25
C LYS A 87 5.48 -7.53 -17.25
N GLU A 88 6.60 -6.82 -17.13
CA GLU A 88 7.67 -7.15 -16.18
C GLU A 88 7.16 -7.14 -14.73
N VAL A 89 6.42 -6.09 -14.34
CA VAL A 89 5.82 -5.97 -13.01
C VAL A 89 4.82 -7.10 -12.74
N GLN A 90 3.99 -7.45 -13.72
CA GLN A 90 3.04 -8.55 -13.61
C GLN A 90 3.72 -9.91 -13.44
N LEU A 91 4.88 -10.13 -14.08
CA LEU A 91 5.68 -11.33 -13.89
C LEU A 91 6.32 -11.42 -12.49
N GLN A 92 6.64 -10.28 -11.86
CA GLN A 92 7.16 -10.26 -10.50
C GLN A 92 6.09 -10.52 -9.42
N TYR A 93 4.81 -10.34 -9.76
CA TYR A 93 3.72 -10.42 -8.78
C TYR A 93 3.62 -11.78 -8.08
N PRO A 94 3.61 -12.94 -8.78
CA PRO A 94 3.62 -14.25 -8.12
C PRO A 94 4.80 -14.44 -7.17
N LYS A 95 6.00 -13.96 -7.53
CA LYS A 95 7.20 -14.05 -6.68
C LYS A 95 7.04 -13.28 -5.37
N LYS A 96 6.44 -12.08 -5.40
CA LYS A 96 6.16 -11.29 -4.19
C LYS A 96 5.01 -11.89 -3.37
N GLU A 97 3.99 -12.47 -4.01
CA GLU A 97 2.94 -13.19 -3.29
C GLU A 97 3.47 -14.45 -2.58
N ASP A 98 4.36 -15.19 -3.23
CA ASP A 98 5.02 -16.37 -2.67
C ASP A 98 5.97 -16.00 -1.51
N ALA A 99 6.71 -14.88 -1.62
CA ALA A 99 7.48 -14.34 -0.51
C ALA A 99 6.60 -14.01 0.70
N LEU A 100 5.44 -13.36 0.47
CA LEU A 100 4.48 -13.10 1.53
C LEU A 100 3.90 -14.39 2.12
N TYR A 101 3.59 -15.37 1.27
CA TYR A 101 3.12 -16.67 1.72
C TYR A 101 4.14 -17.34 2.66
N ARG A 102 5.41 -17.45 2.25
CA ARG A 102 6.48 -17.99 3.09
C ARG A 102 6.63 -17.26 4.42
N ALA A 103 6.66 -15.93 4.42
CA ALA A 103 6.77 -15.15 5.64
C ALA A 103 5.58 -15.43 6.58
N THR A 104 4.36 -15.44 6.04
CA THR A 104 3.16 -15.69 6.83
C THR A 104 3.01 -17.14 7.29
N SER A 105 3.61 -18.14 6.60
CA SER A 105 3.59 -19.53 7.04
C SER A 105 4.48 -19.78 8.26
N MET A 106 5.44 -18.91 8.54
CA MET A 106 6.28 -18.98 9.74
C MET A 106 5.59 -18.37 10.98
N VAL A 107 4.46 -17.66 10.79
CA VAL A 107 3.71 -17.05 11.88
C VAL A 107 2.98 -18.13 12.67
N ARG A 108 3.10 -18.08 14.01
CA ARG A 108 2.40 -19.01 14.90
C ARG A 108 0.88 -18.97 14.68
N PRO A 109 0.15 -20.09 14.83
CA PRO A 109 -1.27 -20.18 14.51
C PRO A 109 -2.14 -19.07 15.12
N GLN A 110 -1.92 -18.71 16.39
CA GLN A 110 -2.70 -17.65 17.04
C GLN A 110 -2.50 -16.27 16.39
N PHE A 111 -1.27 -15.93 16.00
CA PHE A 111 -0.98 -14.67 15.32
C PHE A 111 -1.39 -14.72 13.84
N LYS A 112 -1.37 -15.91 13.22
CA LYS A 112 -1.82 -16.12 11.85
C LYS A 112 -3.31 -15.85 11.71
N GLU A 113 -4.14 -16.35 12.64
CA GLU A 113 -5.59 -16.07 12.64
C GLU A 113 -5.86 -14.56 12.85
N LEU A 114 -5.10 -13.90 13.73
CA LEU A 114 -5.20 -12.44 13.90
C LEU A 114 -4.86 -11.69 12.61
N TYR A 115 -3.80 -12.09 11.93
CA TYR A 115 -3.39 -11.53 10.65
C TYR A 115 -4.43 -11.76 9.54
N ASP A 116 -4.95 -12.98 9.43
CA ASP A 116 -5.91 -13.35 8.39
C ASP A 116 -7.29 -12.72 8.63
N SER A 117 -7.76 -12.70 9.88
CA SER A 117 -9.05 -12.12 10.25
C SER A 117 -9.15 -10.65 9.89
N LEU A 118 -8.07 -9.87 10.05
CA LEU A 118 -7.98 -8.50 9.57
C LEU A 118 -8.18 -8.42 8.05
N ARG A 119 -7.50 -9.27 7.30
CA ARG A 119 -7.50 -9.24 5.82
C ARG A 119 -8.77 -9.81 5.20
N ARG A 120 -9.70 -10.36 5.99
CA ARG A 120 -11.08 -10.67 5.55
C ARG A 120 -11.85 -9.40 5.21
N ASP A 121 -11.59 -8.28 5.90
CA ASP A 121 -12.14 -6.99 5.53
C ASP A 121 -11.35 -6.41 4.32
N PRO A 122 -11.96 -6.22 3.14
CA PRO A 122 -11.27 -5.64 1.99
C PRO A 122 -10.77 -4.20 2.23
N LYS A 123 -11.23 -3.52 3.29
CA LYS A 123 -10.86 -2.18 3.72
C LYS A 123 -10.00 -2.17 4.99
N TRP A 124 -9.43 -3.31 5.42
CA TRP A 124 -8.59 -3.43 6.62
C TRP A 124 -7.47 -2.37 6.71
N PHE A 125 -6.95 -1.94 5.56
CA PHE A 125 -5.87 -0.98 5.48
C PHE A 125 -6.33 0.48 5.70
N MET A 126 -7.64 0.76 5.71
CA MET A 126 -8.23 2.08 5.90
C MET A 126 -8.52 2.42 7.37
N ARG A 127 -7.91 1.68 8.29
CA ARG A 127 -7.97 1.98 9.71
C ARG A 127 -7.34 3.33 10.01
N GLU A 128 -7.85 4.01 11.03
CA GLU A 128 -7.41 5.34 11.44
C GLU A 128 -5.89 5.40 11.64
N GLU A 129 -5.31 4.37 12.26
CA GLU A 129 -3.88 4.38 12.56
C GLU A 129 -3.01 4.33 11.28
N LEU A 130 -3.44 3.60 10.25
CA LEU A 130 -2.76 3.50 8.96
C LEU A 130 -2.96 4.76 8.09
N VAL A 131 -4.14 5.38 8.19
CA VAL A 131 -4.44 6.66 7.56
C VAL A 131 -3.59 7.77 8.18
N GLN A 132 -3.45 7.77 9.51
CA GLN A 132 -2.63 8.74 10.23
C GLN A 132 -1.15 8.55 9.89
N ASP A 133 -0.63 7.32 9.88
CA ASP A 133 0.75 7.04 9.44
C ASP A 133 1.03 7.59 8.03
N CYS A 134 0.11 7.35 7.09
CA CYS A 134 0.20 7.89 5.74
C CYS A 134 0.20 9.43 5.72
N THR A 135 -0.54 10.06 6.63
CA THR A 135 -0.62 11.53 6.75
C THR A 135 0.68 12.10 7.34
N ASP A 136 1.18 11.50 8.42
CA ASP A 136 2.35 11.96 9.17
C ASP A 136 3.62 11.94 8.32
N ARG A 137 3.75 10.96 7.42
CA ARG A 137 4.86 10.89 6.45
C ARG A 137 4.66 11.69 5.17
N GLY A 138 3.64 12.56 5.10
CA GLY A 138 3.35 13.41 3.94
C GLY A 138 2.72 12.71 2.73
N GLY A 139 2.14 11.52 2.92
CA GLY A 139 1.51 10.70 1.87
C GLY A 139 0.17 11.25 1.37
N CYS A 140 -0.51 10.48 0.50
CA CYS A 140 -1.75 10.93 -0.19
C CYS A 140 -2.87 11.37 0.76
N CYS A 141 -2.90 10.80 1.96
CA CYS A 141 -3.99 10.99 2.92
C CYS A 141 -4.06 12.41 3.45
N SER A 142 -2.92 13.10 3.62
CA SER A 142 -2.90 14.51 4.05
C SER A 142 -3.55 15.46 3.03
N ARG A 143 -3.62 15.05 1.76
CA ARG A 143 -4.20 15.83 0.65
C ARG A 143 -5.64 15.44 0.33
N GLU A 144 -6.20 14.45 1.02
CA GLU A 144 -7.59 14.00 0.84
C GLU A 144 -7.95 13.60 -0.61
N CYS A 145 -6.98 13.17 -1.42
CA CYS A 145 -7.22 12.82 -2.82
C CYS A 145 -8.07 11.56 -3.04
N GLY A 146 -8.27 10.75 -1.99
CA GLY A 146 -9.10 9.54 -2.02
C GLY A 146 -8.45 8.31 -2.68
N CYS A 147 -7.28 8.42 -3.32
CA CYS A 147 -6.69 7.30 -4.07
C CYS A 147 -6.35 6.11 -3.17
N CYS A 148 -5.87 6.37 -1.94
CA CYS A 148 -5.58 5.33 -0.97
C CYS A 148 -6.87 4.53 -0.64
N ALA A 149 -7.99 5.21 -0.42
CA ALA A 149 -9.28 4.60 -0.12
C ALA A 149 -9.84 3.78 -1.29
N GLN A 150 -9.60 4.17 -2.54
CA GLN A 150 -10.14 3.46 -3.70
C GLN A 150 -9.46 2.11 -3.98
N ARG A 151 -8.33 1.81 -3.32
CA ARG A 151 -7.59 0.55 -3.56
C ARG A 151 -8.32 -0.73 -3.18
N TYR A 152 -9.40 -0.67 -2.40
CA TYR A 152 -10.24 -1.86 -2.18
C TYR A 152 -10.93 -2.34 -3.47
N LEU A 153 -11.03 -1.46 -4.48
CA LEU A 153 -11.54 -1.76 -5.82
C LEU A 153 -10.47 -2.37 -6.74
N SER A 154 -9.20 -2.41 -6.31
CA SER A 154 -8.13 -3.01 -7.11
C SER A 154 -8.38 -4.49 -7.34
N ARG A 155 -8.06 -4.95 -8.56
CA ARG A 155 -8.12 -6.38 -8.94
C ARG A 155 -7.23 -7.23 -8.05
N ARG A 156 -6.10 -6.69 -7.58
CA ARG A 156 -5.22 -7.36 -6.62
C ARG A 156 -5.84 -7.27 -5.22
N LYS A 157 -6.09 -8.43 -4.60
CA LYS A 157 -6.60 -8.51 -3.22
C LYS A 157 -5.47 -8.34 -2.19
N LYS A 158 -4.28 -8.86 -2.48
CA LYS A 158 -3.07 -8.67 -1.69
C LYS A 158 -2.35 -7.38 -2.13
N GLY A 159 -1.43 -6.89 -1.31
CA GLY A 159 -0.69 -5.65 -1.60
C GLY A 159 -1.52 -4.36 -1.43
N ARG A 160 -2.74 -4.44 -0.91
CA ARG A 160 -3.56 -3.26 -0.62
C ARG A 160 -2.98 -2.49 0.56
N GLY A 161 -3.00 -1.16 0.47
CA GLY A 161 -2.61 -0.28 1.57
C GLY A 161 -2.36 1.16 1.17
N HIS A 162 -1.79 1.92 2.09
CA HIS A 162 -1.39 3.30 1.86
C HIS A 162 -0.16 3.42 0.96
N CYS A 163 0.16 4.65 0.54
CA CYS A 163 1.18 4.91 -0.48
C CYS A 163 2.54 4.32 -0.14
N THR A 164 3.23 3.79 -1.13
CA THR A 164 4.68 3.67 -1.13
C THR A 164 5.25 4.76 -2.04
N ILE A 165 6.54 4.68 -2.35
CA ILE A 165 7.20 5.52 -3.35
C ILE A 165 6.62 5.36 -4.76
N GLU A 166 5.93 4.25 -5.03
CA GLU A 166 5.33 3.90 -6.32
C GLU A 166 3.88 4.38 -6.48
N CYS A 167 3.33 5.11 -5.52
CA CYS A 167 1.97 5.63 -5.64
C CYS A 167 1.87 6.69 -6.75
N TRP A 168 1.07 6.43 -7.78
CA TRP A 168 0.81 7.35 -8.90
C TRP A 168 0.44 8.77 -8.45
N CYS A 169 -0.45 8.91 -7.44
CA CYS A 169 -0.85 10.23 -6.94
C CYS A 169 0.29 10.96 -6.24
N CYS A 170 1.16 10.23 -5.52
CA CYS A 170 2.33 10.84 -4.89
C CYS A 170 3.41 11.19 -5.90
N ILE A 171 3.61 10.36 -6.94
CA ILE A 171 4.49 10.65 -8.07
C ILE A 171 4.01 11.91 -8.79
N GLY A 172 2.72 12.00 -9.13
CA GLY A 172 2.15 13.15 -9.78
C GLY A 172 2.28 14.45 -8.96
N PHE A 173 2.06 14.38 -7.65
CA PHE A 173 2.24 15.54 -6.76
C PHE A 173 3.71 15.96 -6.65
N ARG A 174 4.63 14.98 -6.55
CA ARG A 174 6.07 15.21 -6.44
C ARG A 174 6.68 15.67 -7.77
N GLY A 175 6.05 15.36 -8.90
CA GLY A 175 6.48 15.74 -10.25
C GLY A 175 7.54 14.83 -10.87
N PHE A 176 8.00 13.79 -10.16
CA PHE A 176 9.00 12.85 -10.68
C PHE A 176 8.87 11.45 -10.05
N GLU A 177 9.37 10.45 -10.78
CA GLU A 177 9.62 9.10 -10.26
C GLU A 177 11.05 9.05 -9.69
N PHE A 178 11.26 8.33 -8.58
CA PHE A 178 12.62 8.10 -8.10
C PHE A 178 13.38 7.22 -9.11
N PRO A 179 14.69 7.45 -9.35
CA PRO A 179 15.54 6.49 -10.03
C PRO A 179 15.64 5.20 -9.20
N GLU A 180 15.98 4.08 -9.83
CA GLU A 180 15.96 2.77 -9.15
C GLU A 180 16.96 2.69 -7.99
N GLU A 181 18.07 3.42 -8.07
CA GLU A 181 19.08 3.54 -7.00
C GLU A 181 18.46 4.14 -5.72
N ASP A 182 17.78 5.29 -5.83
CA ASP A 182 17.08 5.94 -4.70
C ASP A 182 15.97 5.05 -4.14
N LYS A 183 15.24 4.32 -5.01
CA LYS A 183 14.20 3.39 -4.53
C LYS A 183 14.80 2.27 -3.69
N GLU A 184 15.94 1.75 -4.12
CA GLU A 184 16.65 0.71 -3.38
C GLU A 184 17.18 1.22 -2.04
N GLU A 185 17.69 2.45 -1.99
CA GLU A 185 18.07 3.11 -0.73
C GLU A 185 16.87 3.26 0.21
N ILE A 186 15.72 3.74 -0.29
CA ILE A 186 14.50 3.88 0.51
C ILE A 186 14.01 2.53 1.04
N ARG A 187 14.10 1.47 0.22
CA ARG A 187 13.76 0.10 0.66
C ARG A 187 14.69 -0.37 1.78
N LYS A 188 16.00 -0.15 1.65
CA LYS A 188 17.00 -0.48 2.67
C LYS A 188 16.80 0.32 3.95
N ASP A 189 16.48 1.60 3.86
CA ASP A 189 16.19 2.47 5.00
C ASP A 189 14.90 2.03 5.73
N PHE A 190 13.86 1.65 4.98
CA PHE A 190 12.66 1.02 5.57
C PHE A 190 13.00 -0.27 6.30
N GLU A 191 13.79 -1.16 5.69
CA GLU A 191 14.24 -2.41 6.31
C GLU A 191 15.07 -2.16 7.56
N ALA A 192 16.04 -1.25 7.51
CA ALA A 192 16.86 -0.85 8.64
C ALA A 192 16.00 -0.35 9.81
N ARG A 193 14.99 0.49 9.55
CA ARG A 193 14.05 0.97 10.59
C ARG A 193 13.28 -0.16 11.30
N LEU A 194 12.97 -1.25 10.61
CA LEU A 194 12.34 -2.41 11.23
C LEU A 194 13.36 -3.24 12.03
N LYS A 195 14.60 -3.31 11.52
CA LYS A 195 15.73 -4.05 12.11
C LYS A 195 16.48 -3.31 13.23
N ILE A 196 16.17 -2.04 13.50
CA ILE A 196 16.63 -1.34 14.72
C ILE A 196 16.03 -2.00 15.98
N LEU A 197 16.88 -2.27 16.97
CA LEU A 197 16.48 -2.70 18.31
C LEU A 197 15.60 -1.62 18.95
N ASP A 198 14.57 -2.01 19.69
CA ASP A 198 13.60 -1.07 20.28
C ASP A 198 12.86 -0.17 19.28
N SER A 199 12.73 -0.61 18.02
CA SER A 199 11.97 0.11 17.01
C SER A 199 10.49 0.28 17.41
N ALA A 200 10.15 1.46 17.93
CA ALA A 200 8.78 1.87 18.17
C ALA A 200 7.94 1.81 16.88
N TYR A 201 8.58 1.99 15.72
CA TYR A 201 7.94 1.87 14.42
C TYR A 201 7.57 0.43 14.08
N LEU A 202 8.45 -0.54 14.35
CA LEU A 202 8.13 -1.96 14.25
C LEU A 202 6.93 -2.33 15.14
N ILE A 203 6.92 -1.89 16.41
CA ILE A 203 5.78 -2.14 17.31
C ILE A 203 4.49 -1.57 16.75
N LYS A 204 4.51 -0.34 16.22
CA LYS A 204 3.33 0.29 15.59
C LYS A 204 2.81 -0.56 14.44
N LEU A 205 3.68 -0.94 13.51
CA LEU A 205 3.31 -1.76 12.35
C LEU A 205 2.81 -3.15 12.76
N ALA A 206 3.46 -3.80 13.72
CA ALA A 206 3.03 -5.09 14.28
C ALA A 206 1.62 -4.99 14.87
N ASN A 207 1.35 -3.93 15.64
CA ASN A 207 0.01 -3.65 16.14
C ASN A 207 -0.99 -3.48 15.00
N TRP A 208 -0.68 -2.75 13.94
CA TRP A 208 -1.62 -2.56 12.84
C TRP A 208 -1.87 -3.83 12.02
N SER A 209 -0.87 -4.70 11.89
CA SER A 209 -0.94 -5.93 11.10
C SER A 209 -1.51 -7.15 11.82
N PHE A 210 -1.47 -7.17 13.16
CA PHE A 210 -1.88 -8.33 13.98
C PHE A 210 -2.90 -7.99 15.09
N ARG A 211 -3.27 -6.73 15.31
CA ARG A 211 -4.32 -6.40 16.29
C ARG A 211 -5.69 -6.47 15.63
N PRO A 212 -6.64 -7.29 16.14
CA PRO A 212 -7.98 -7.39 15.58
C PRO A 212 -8.66 -6.03 15.51
N LEU A 213 -9.56 -5.88 14.53
CA LEU A 213 -10.49 -4.75 14.52
C LEU A 213 -11.23 -4.77 15.86
N LYS A 214 -11.33 -3.60 16.51
CA LYS A 214 -12.30 -3.48 17.60
C LYS A 214 -13.65 -3.83 16.97
N GLN A 215 -14.27 -4.94 17.37
CA GLN A 215 -15.68 -5.20 17.07
C GLN A 215 -16.40 -3.89 17.34
N HIS A 216 -17.26 -3.45 16.41
CA HIS A 216 -18.02 -2.22 16.52
C HIS A 216 -18.74 -2.14 17.88
N GLN A 217 -18.04 -1.66 18.91
CA GLN A 217 -18.67 -0.81 19.90
C GLN A 217 -19.18 0.35 19.06
N THR A 218 -20.48 0.53 19.08
CA THR A 218 -21.19 1.71 18.61
C THR A 218 -20.63 2.94 19.32
N LEU A 219 -19.40 3.33 18.97
CA LEU A 219 -18.80 4.57 19.40
C LEU A 219 -19.64 5.68 18.76
N PRO A 220 -20.01 6.72 19.53
CA PRO A 220 -20.70 7.86 18.98
C PRO A 220 -19.85 8.39 17.83
N LYS A 221 -20.45 8.50 16.63
CA LYS A 221 -19.79 8.97 15.41
C LYS A 221 -18.90 10.17 15.77
N PRO A 222 -17.56 10.04 15.76
CA PRO A 222 -16.73 11.21 15.89
C PRO A 222 -17.04 12.10 14.69
N LYS A 223 -17.27 13.39 14.93
CA LYS A 223 -17.38 14.41 13.87
C LYS A 223 -16.02 14.64 13.17
N SER A 224 -15.23 13.59 12.96
CA SER A 224 -13.96 13.69 12.25
C SER A 224 -14.24 13.97 10.78
N ARG A 225 -13.49 14.91 10.22
CA ARG A 225 -13.52 15.32 8.81
C ARG A 225 -13.52 14.11 7.84
N TRP A 226 -12.89 13.02 8.25
CA TRP A 226 -12.80 11.74 7.55
C TRP A 226 -14.15 11.04 7.31
N HIS A 227 -15.16 11.21 8.17
CA HIS A 227 -16.50 10.63 7.97
C HIS A 227 -17.18 11.11 6.68
N ARG A 228 -16.86 12.32 6.19
CA ARG A 228 -17.41 12.84 4.93
C ARG A 228 -16.86 12.13 3.70
N ILE A 229 -15.63 11.62 3.75
CA ILE A 229 -15.01 10.89 2.64
C ILE A 229 -15.61 9.49 2.52
N PHE A 230 -15.91 8.84 3.65
CA PHE A 230 -16.44 7.47 3.69
C PHE A 230 -17.92 7.34 3.26
N ARG A 231 -18.71 8.43 3.20
CA ARG A 231 -20.10 8.42 2.70
C ARG A 231 -20.26 8.67 1.20
N ARG A 232 -19.25 9.24 0.52
CA ARG A 232 -19.32 9.48 -0.93
C ARG A 232 -19.06 8.17 -1.68
N GLY A 233 -20.04 7.27 -1.66
CA GLY A 233 -19.95 5.99 -2.36
C GLY A 233 -21.03 4.96 -2.02
N SER A 234 -22.00 5.27 -1.13
CA SER A 234 -23.15 4.40 -0.91
C SER A 234 -24.37 4.96 -1.66
N PRO A 235 -24.82 4.33 -2.75
CA PRO A 235 -26.16 4.55 -3.27
C PRO A 235 -27.11 3.67 -2.47
N ASP A 236 -27.44 4.06 -1.25
CA ASP A 236 -28.59 3.52 -0.51
C ASP A 236 -28.85 4.41 0.70
N GLU A 237 -29.65 5.44 0.44
CA GLU A 237 -30.57 6.10 1.39
C GLU A 237 -31.35 7.13 0.55
N LYS A 238 -32.18 6.63 -0.35
CA LYS A 238 -33.40 7.31 -0.76
C LYS A 238 -34.56 6.36 -0.48
N ASP A 239 -35.49 6.87 0.29
CA ASP A 239 -36.84 6.37 0.53
C ASP A 239 -36.98 5.10 1.39
N ARG A 240 -37.13 5.33 2.70
CA ARG A 240 -38.28 4.87 3.51
C ARG A 240 -38.35 5.59 4.84
#